data_AF-A0A8T6J2K8-F1
#
_entry.id   AF-A0A8T6J2K8-F1
#
_cell.length_a   1.000
_cell.length_b   1.000
_cell.length_c   1.000
_cell.angle_alpha   90.00
_cell.angle_beta   90.00
_cell.angle_gamma   90.00
#
_symmetry.space_group_name_H-M   'P 1'
#
loop_
_entity.id
_entity.type
_entity.pdbx_description
1 polymer ?
#
loop_
_entity_poly.entity_id
_entity_poly.type
_entity_poly.pdbx_seq_one_letter_code
_entity_poly.pdbx_strand_id
1 'polypeptide(L)'
;ATVSVIISILVSLLVTADLLGLGFELGFDAESGDFIKLEFNKALALAGILSLSSLGLVAKVLADKGLLKELIGLRIFTAVIIAEVIALLVVGLTIGDSSDTVSALGILKLLGQIAGFTIVVWIVSAKALPRVMALLQRFLNVPELSYGLLIGGLFLVVYGAEMFGLHGSLGGLLFGAALSGLPHRMREDIMPGMRSTAEGLFVPLFFASAGLHLDFSFIELPPLTIVALLFVPMVGKVLASLVGTYMARLDTPIVLSAGLMGKGVAEIALLLVLFETDVISQGVFSLLVITMFGYILLMPPVISMAVSKAKMPEEMSQPGTMMPSFARHALAGVMVDSVMDRSRAYPDPDVSVDSFLSEWLVPGQTEYLIMDRGVPVGTVSLTRVNFRRRLFFWRRSSFGETPMRRLMRRGPPHANPDEPIQDALERMAENSMTIIPVMDRNTGQFMGMVSSNEILELVALMDEIREEARQLSVGDD
;
A
#
# COMPACT_ATOMS: atom_id res chain seq x y z
N ALA A 1 -12.58 11.47 4.59
CA ALA A 1 -13.24 10.22 4.13
C ALA A 1 -14.70 10.18 4.59
N THR A 2 -14.99 9.95 5.88
CA THR A 2 -16.36 9.76 6.41
C THR A 2 -17.36 10.85 5.99
N VAL A 3 -17.03 12.12 6.23
CA VAL A 3 -17.87 13.27 5.82
C VAL A 3 -18.12 13.28 4.31
N SER A 4 -17.09 12.99 3.51
CA SER A 4 -17.21 12.94 2.06
C SER A 4 -18.10 11.79 1.58
N VAL A 5 -18.02 10.61 2.20
CA VAL A 5 -18.91 9.49 1.83
C VAL A 5 -20.35 9.81 2.21
N ILE A 6 -20.60 10.30 3.43
CA ILE A 6 -21.96 10.63 3.88
C ILE A 6 -22.61 11.66 2.96
N ILE A 7 -21.92 12.77 2.66
CA ILE A 7 -22.45 13.80 1.77
C ILE A 7 -22.67 13.25 0.35
N SER A 8 -21.73 12.46 -0.17
CA SER A 8 -21.85 11.89 -1.51
C SER A 8 -23.01 10.89 -1.62
N ILE A 9 -23.26 10.07 -0.59
CA ILE A 9 -24.44 9.19 -0.52
C ILE A 9 -25.72 10.02 -0.46
N LEU A 10 -25.78 11.03 0.42
CA LEU A 10 -26.97 11.89 0.56
C LEU A 10 -27.32 12.61 -0.74
N VAL A 11 -26.32 13.13 -1.46
CA VAL A 11 -26.55 13.77 -2.76
C VAL A 11 -27.00 12.74 -3.81
N SER A 12 -26.43 11.54 -3.81
CA SER A 12 -26.85 10.48 -4.74
C SER A 12 -28.28 10.00 -4.45
N LEU A 13 -28.68 9.94 -3.18
CA LEU A 13 -30.05 9.60 -2.75
C LEU A 13 -31.11 10.58 -3.28
N LEU A 14 -30.76 11.85 -3.53
CA LEU A 14 -31.70 12.81 -4.12
C LEU A 14 -32.23 12.35 -5.48
N VAL A 15 -31.43 11.59 -6.23
CA VAL A 15 -31.82 11.02 -7.53
C VAL A 15 -32.29 9.58 -7.36
N THR A 16 -31.58 8.75 -6.59
CA THR A 16 -31.88 7.31 -6.55
C THR A 16 -33.16 6.95 -5.78
N ALA A 17 -33.51 7.72 -4.75
CA ALA A 17 -34.73 7.51 -3.96
C ALA A 17 -35.87 8.46 -4.37
N ASP A 18 -35.69 9.23 -5.45
CA ASP A 18 -36.66 10.23 -5.91
C ASP A 18 -37.12 11.20 -4.80
N LEU A 19 -36.19 11.57 -3.89
CA LEU A 19 -36.44 12.42 -2.72
C LEU A 19 -36.92 13.84 -3.11
N LEU A 20 -36.66 14.25 -4.35
CA LEU A 20 -37.11 15.53 -4.91
C LEU A 20 -38.54 15.46 -5.47
N GLY A 21 -39.18 14.28 -5.46
CA GLY A 21 -40.52 14.07 -6.02
C GLY A 21 -40.57 14.31 -7.54
N LEU A 22 -39.46 14.08 -8.24
CA LEU A 22 -39.31 14.32 -9.67
C LEU A 22 -39.74 13.12 -10.53
N GLY A 23 -40.11 12.00 -9.90
CA GLY A 23 -40.63 10.83 -10.58
C GLY A 23 -39.55 10.02 -11.30
N PHE A 24 -38.35 9.88 -10.74
CA PHE A 24 -37.30 9.07 -11.36
C PHE A 24 -37.66 7.58 -11.33
N GLU A 25 -38.03 7.05 -12.48
CA GLU A 25 -38.27 5.62 -12.73
C GLU A 25 -36.93 4.93 -12.99
N LEU A 26 -36.44 4.19 -11.98
CA LEU A 26 -35.08 3.62 -11.96
C LEU A 26 -35.06 2.10 -11.83
N GLY A 27 -36.08 1.53 -11.20
CA GLY A 27 -36.27 0.09 -11.04
C GLY A 27 -37.04 -0.51 -12.21
N PHE A 28 -36.94 -1.83 -12.34
CA PHE A 28 -37.68 -2.61 -13.33
C PHE A 28 -38.48 -3.67 -12.58
N ASP A 29 -39.77 -3.78 -12.86
CA ASP A 29 -40.60 -4.86 -12.32
C ASP A 29 -40.78 -5.93 -13.38
N ALA A 30 -40.10 -7.07 -13.20
CA ALA A 30 -40.15 -8.19 -14.12
C ALA A 30 -41.54 -8.84 -14.23
N GLU A 31 -42.42 -8.66 -13.22
CA GLU A 31 -43.78 -9.23 -13.25
C GLU A 31 -44.77 -8.34 -14.00
N SER A 32 -44.65 -7.01 -13.87
CA SER A 32 -45.55 -6.05 -14.55
C SER A 32 -45.00 -5.53 -15.87
N GLY A 33 -43.69 -5.63 -16.12
CA GLY A 33 -43.02 -5.08 -17.29
C GLY A 33 -42.87 -3.56 -17.28
N ASP A 34 -43.23 -2.90 -16.17
CA ASP A 34 -43.20 -1.44 -16.03
C ASP A 34 -41.98 -0.97 -15.23
N PHE A 35 -41.58 0.28 -15.49
CA PHE A 35 -40.55 0.94 -14.70
C PHE A 35 -41.14 1.42 -13.37
N ILE A 36 -40.43 1.13 -12.29
CA ILE A 36 -40.90 1.43 -10.92
C ILE A 36 -39.88 2.27 -10.16
N LYS A 37 -40.37 2.92 -9.09
CA LYS A 37 -39.47 3.60 -8.14
C LYS A 37 -38.70 2.57 -7.34
N LEU A 38 -37.41 2.85 -7.12
CA LEU A 38 -36.59 2.03 -6.25
C LEU A 38 -37.09 2.12 -4.81
N GLU A 39 -37.23 0.97 -4.17
CA GLU A 39 -37.42 0.88 -2.73
C GLU A 39 -36.20 1.48 -2.00
N PHE A 40 -36.39 2.05 -0.80
CA PHE A 40 -35.34 2.83 -0.12
C PHE A 40 -34.02 2.08 0.03
N ASN A 41 -34.05 0.79 0.36
CA ASN A 41 -32.84 -0.03 0.51
C ASN A 41 -32.09 -0.19 -0.83
N LYS A 42 -32.83 -0.43 -1.92
CA LYS A 42 -32.27 -0.54 -3.27
C LYS A 42 -31.73 0.82 -3.77
N ALA A 43 -32.43 1.90 -3.47
CA ALA A 43 -31.99 3.26 -3.76
C ALA A 43 -30.72 3.65 -2.97
N LEU A 44 -30.62 3.20 -1.72
CA LEU A 44 -29.44 3.39 -0.87
C LEU A 44 -28.26 2.55 -1.34
N ALA A 45 -28.49 1.33 -1.82
CA ALA A 45 -27.48 0.49 -2.47
C ALA A 45 -26.88 1.23 -3.68
N LEU A 46 -27.75 1.71 -4.58
CA LEU A 46 -27.33 2.44 -5.77
C LEU A 46 -26.59 3.74 -5.40
N ALA A 47 -27.09 4.51 -4.42
CA ALA A 47 -26.41 5.71 -3.93
C ALA A 47 -25.03 5.39 -3.31
N GLY A 48 -24.90 4.26 -2.60
CA GLY A 48 -23.64 3.76 -2.06
C GLY A 48 -22.63 3.46 -3.17
N ILE A 49 -23.06 2.78 -4.23
CA ILE A 49 -22.22 2.48 -5.41
C ILE A 49 -21.78 3.78 -6.10
N LEU A 50 -22.70 4.72 -6.34
CA LEU A 50 -22.39 6.01 -6.96
C LEU A 50 -21.44 6.87 -6.12
N SER A 51 -21.46 6.67 -4.80
CA SER A 51 -20.57 7.30 -3.83
C SER A 51 -19.25 6.56 -3.60
N LEU A 52 -18.99 5.42 -4.24
CA LEU A 52 -17.75 4.67 -4.06
C LEU A 52 -16.54 5.51 -4.55
N SER A 53 -15.38 5.25 -3.97
CA SER A 53 -14.09 5.75 -4.43
C SER A 53 -13.21 4.53 -4.68
N SER A 54 -12.49 4.49 -5.80
CA SER A 54 -11.67 3.34 -6.16
C SER A 54 -10.23 3.50 -5.69
N LEU A 55 -9.83 2.70 -4.69
CA LEU A 55 -8.44 2.59 -4.25
C LEU A 55 -7.54 2.06 -5.36
N GLY A 56 -8.01 1.10 -6.16
CA GLY A 56 -7.23 0.50 -7.24
C GLY A 56 -6.75 1.52 -8.27
N LEU A 57 -7.66 2.40 -8.74
CA LEU A 57 -7.30 3.48 -9.67
C LEU A 57 -6.31 4.45 -9.04
N VAL A 58 -6.60 4.92 -7.82
CA VAL A 58 -5.76 5.92 -7.15
C VAL A 58 -4.38 5.36 -6.83
N ALA A 59 -4.28 4.12 -6.34
CA ALA A 59 -3.03 3.45 -6.05
C ALA A 59 -2.18 3.30 -7.32
N LYS A 60 -2.80 2.94 -8.45
CA LYS A 60 -2.11 2.83 -9.73
C LYS A 60 -1.54 4.18 -10.18
N VAL A 61 -2.34 5.25 -10.13
CA VAL A 61 -1.88 6.60 -10.50
C VAL A 61 -0.74 7.08 -9.61
N LEU A 62 -0.83 6.85 -8.29
CA LEU A 62 0.23 7.21 -7.35
C LEU A 62 1.49 6.37 -7.55
N ALA A 63 1.35 5.08 -7.87
CA ALA A 63 2.46 4.18 -8.18
C ALA A 63 3.18 4.61 -9.48
N ASP A 64 2.43 4.92 -10.53
CA ASP A 64 2.97 5.38 -11.81
C ASP A 64 3.68 6.74 -11.69
N LYS A 65 3.33 7.55 -10.68
CA LYS A 65 4.04 8.78 -10.32
C LYS A 65 5.19 8.60 -9.33
N GLY A 66 5.41 7.39 -8.80
CA GLY A 66 6.41 7.14 -7.76
C GLY A 66 6.06 7.72 -6.39
N LEU A 67 4.80 8.14 -6.17
CA LEU A 67 4.37 8.87 -4.96
C LEU A 67 3.62 8.00 -3.95
N LEU A 68 3.36 6.72 -4.27
CA LEU A 68 2.59 5.82 -3.40
C LEU A 68 3.18 5.68 -1.98
N LYS A 69 4.51 5.78 -1.85
CA LYS A 69 5.24 5.68 -0.58
C LYS A 69 5.50 7.02 0.10
N GLU A 70 5.21 8.13 -0.57
CA GLU A 70 5.40 9.48 -0.03
C GLU A 70 4.28 9.85 0.94
N LEU A 71 4.54 10.81 1.85
CA LEU A 71 3.55 11.25 2.83
C LEU A 71 2.21 11.66 2.18
N ILE A 72 2.26 12.34 1.04
CA ILE A 72 1.06 12.74 0.29
C ILE A 72 0.31 11.52 -0.26
N GLY A 73 1.03 10.56 -0.83
CA GLY A 73 0.43 9.34 -1.38
C GLY A 73 -0.18 8.47 -0.29
N LEU A 74 0.51 8.30 0.84
CA LEU A 74 -0.01 7.58 2.00
C LEU A 74 -1.28 8.25 2.55
N ARG A 75 -1.31 9.58 2.67
CA ARG A 75 -2.52 10.32 3.10
C ARG A 75 -3.69 10.09 2.15
N ILE A 76 -3.48 10.18 0.83
CA ILE A 76 -4.51 9.92 -0.17
C ILE A 76 -5.01 8.48 -0.06
N PHE A 77 -4.07 7.52 -0.04
CA PHE A 77 -4.38 6.09 0.04
C PHE A 77 -5.21 5.77 1.28
N THR A 78 -4.83 6.28 2.46
CA THR A 78 -5.59 6.12 3.70
C THR A 78 -6.98 6.76 3.63
N ALA A 79 -7.12 7.93 3.02
CA ALA A 79 -8.43 8.56 2.88
C ALA A 79 -9.36 7.75 1.95
N VAL A 80 -8.81 7.23 0.85
CA VAL A 80 -9.57 6.46 -0.16
C VAL A 80 -9.97 5.10 0.38
N ILE A 81 -9.07 4.35 1.04
CA ILE A 81 -9.41 3.04 1.61
C ILE A 81 -10.52 3.15 2.66
N ILE A 82 -10.49 4.18 3.52
CA ILE A 82 -11.56 4.42 4.51
C ILE A 82 -12.88 4.73 3.78
N ALA A 83 -12.83 5.55 2.72
CA ALA A 83 -14.02 5.91 1.96
C ALA A 83 -14.64 4.70 1.25
N GLU A 84 -13.80 3.86 0.64
CA GLU A 84 -14.21 2.64 -0.06
C GLU A 84 -14.85 1.64 0.91
N VAL A 85 -14.23 1.38 2.07
CA VAL A 85 -14.78 0.49 3.09
C VAL A 85 -16.13 0.97 3.62
N ILE A 86 -16.30 2.27 3.88
CA ILE A 86 -17.58 2.82 4.35
C ILE A 86 -18.67 2.64 3.29
N ALA A 87 -18.36 2.96 2.03
CA ALA A 87 -19.34 2.82 0.94
C ALA A 87 -19.70 1.34 0.69
N LEU A 88 -18.72 0.43 0.70
CA LEU A 88 -18.97 -1.01 0.58
C LEU A 88 -19.78 -1.57 1.76
N LEU A 89 -19.58 -1.05 2.98
CA LEU A 89 -20.41 -1.40 4.13
C LEU A 89 -21.87 -0.99 3.93
N VAL A 90 -22.11 0.21 3.39
CA VAL A 90 -23.47 0.66 3.07
C VAL A 90 -24.09 -0.24 2.01
N VAL A 91 -23.37 -0.52 0.92
CA VAL A 91 -23.85 -1.39 -0.17
C VAL A 91 -24.14 -2.80 0.33
N GLY A 92 -23.22 -3.39 1.09
CA GLY A 92 -23.39 -4.75 1.65
C GLY A 92 -24.57 -4.85 2.61
N LEU A 93 -24.79 -3.83 3.45
CA LEU A 93 -25.96 -3.76 4.33
C LEU A 93 -27.28 -3.63 3.58
N THR A 94 -27.28 -3.01 2.40
CA THR A 94 -28.50 -2.78 1.61
C THR A 94 -28.87 -3.92 0.68
N ILE A 95 -27.88 -4.72 0.24
CA ILE A 95 -28.10 -5.88 -0.65
C ILE A 95 -28.35 -7.16 0.19
N GLY A 96 -27.84 -7.21 1.43
CA GLY A 96 -28.05 -8.34 2.35
C GLY A 96 -29.49 -8.43 2.84
N ASP A 97 -30.23 -9.39 2.30
CA ASP A 97 -31.67 -9.62 2.46
C ASP A 97 -32.09 -10.12 3.86
N SER A 98 -31.86 -9.35 4.92
CA SER A 98 -32.23 -9.79 6.27
C SER A 98 -32.67 -8.65 7.18
N SER A 99 -34.00 -8.52 7.27
CA SER A 99 -34.77 -7.87 8.33
C SER A 99 -34.65 -6.34 8.45
N ASP A 100 -35.82 -5.71 8.41
CA ASP A 100 -36.08 -4.33 8.79
C ASP A 100 -35.29 -3.93 10.04
N THR A 101 -34.63 -2.77 9.93
CA THR A 101 -33.78 -2.08 10.90
C THR A 101 -32.29 -2.39 10.83
N VAL A 102 -31.54 -1.37 10.38
CA VAL A 102 -30.09 -1.24 10.59
C VAL A 102 -29.82 -1.17 12.10
N SER A 103 -29.68 -2.32 12.75
CA SER A 103 -29.34 -2.40 14.16
C SER A 103 -27.87 -2.06 14.36
N ALA A 104 -27.56 -1.28 15.40
CA ALA A 104 -26.19 -1.00 15.82
C ALA A 104 -25.39 -2.30 16.05
N LEU A 105 -26.07 -3.38 16.45
CA LEU A 105 -25.48 -4.70 16.62
C LEU A 105 -25.10 -5.35 15.28
N GLY A 106 -25.88 -5.11 14.22
CA GLY A 106 -25.57 -5.58 12.85
C GLY A 106 -24.34 -4.89 12.28
N ILE A 107 -24.24 -3.57 12.44
CA ILE A 107 -23.04 -2.80 12.05
C ILE A 107 -21.82 -3.29 12.83
N LEU A 108 -21.94 -3.46 14.15
CA LEU A 108 -20.83 -3.95 14.97
C LEU A 108 -20.40 -5.37 14.59
N LYS A 109 -21.36 -6.24 14.25
CA LYS A 109 -21.09 -7.60 13.75
C LYS A 109 -20.33 -7.57 12.42
N LEU A 110 -20.73 -6.74 11.46
CA LEU A 110 -20.03 -6.58 10.18
C LEU A 110 -18.63 -6.01 10.34
N LEU A 111 -18.46 -4.95 11.15
CA LEU A 111 -17.14 -4.41 11.48
C LEU A 111 -16.24 -5.47 12.14
N GLY A 112 -16.82 -6.27 13.03
CA GLY A 112 -16.14 -7.43 13.64
C GLY A 112 -15.74 -8.49 12.61
N GLN A 113 -16.60 -8.78 11.63
CA GLN A 113 -16.30 -9.71 10.53
C GLN A 113 -15.17 -9.18 9.63
N ILE A 114 -15.20 -7.89 9.26
CA ILE A 114 -14.11 -7.26 8.48
C ILE A 114 -12.79 -7.34 9.25
N ALA A 115 -12.79 -6.91 10.51
CA ALA A 115 -11.58 -6.91 11.33
C ALA A 115 -11.05 -8.33 11.54
N GLY A 116 -11.93 -9.28 11.88
CA GLY A 116 -11.59 -10.68 12.06
C GLY A 116 -11.03 -11.31 10.78
N PHE A 117 -11.71 -11.12 9.64
CA PHE A 117 -11.26 -11.59 8.34
C PHE A 117 -9.90 -11.01 7.97
N THR A 118 -9.70 -9.69 8.16
CA THR A 118 -8.42 -9.01 7.92
C THR A 118 -7.29 -9.61 8.76
N ILE A 119 -7.54 -9.84 10.05
CA ILE A 119 -6.56 -10.46 10.95
C ILE A 119 -6.22 -11.88 10.50
N VAL A 120 -7.23 -12.68 10.13
CA VAL A 120 -7.03 -14.05 9.66
C VAL A 120 -6.20 -14.05 8.38
N VAL A 121 -6.58 -13.26 7.37
CA VAL A 121 -5.84 -13.15 6.10
C VAL A 121 -4.41 -12.69 6.34
N TRP A 122 -4.20 -11.70 7.22
CA TRP A 122 -2.86 -11.24 7.57
C TRP A 122 -2.03 -12.33 8.26
N ILE A 123 -2.60 -13.05 9.23
CA ILE A 123 -1.91 -14.16 9.91
C ILE A 123 -1.56 -15.28 8.92
N VAL A 124 -2.52 -15.68 8.09
CA VAL A 124 -2.32 -16.74 7.08
C VAL A 124 -1.21 -16.32 6.12
N SER A 125 -1.21 -15.08 5.66
CA SER A 125 -0.21 -14.60 4.71
C SER A 125 1.16 -14.35 5.34
N ALA A 126 1.22 -13.92 6.61
CA ALA A 126 2.50 -13.69 7.30
C ALA A 126 3.16 -15.00 7.79
N LYS A 127 2.36 -16.02 8.12
CA LYS A 127 2.86 -17.25 8.75
C LYS A 127 2.70 -18.50 7.90
N ALA A 128 1.57 -18.69 7.24
CA ALA A 128 1.32 -19.90 6.46
C ALA A 128 1.97 -19.79 5.08
N LEU A 129 1.74 -18.67 4.37
CA LEU A 129 2.22 -18.49 3.00
C LEU A 129 3.74 -18.64 2.85
N PRO A 130 4.61 -18.01 3.67
CA PRO A 130 6.06 -18.16 3.52
C PRO A 130 6.52 -19.58 3.84
N ARG A 131 5.86 -20.27 4.77
CA ARG A 131 6.18 -21.67 5.12
C ARG A 131 5.80 -22.63 4.02
N VAL A 132 4.60 -22.47 3.46
CA VAL A 132 4.12 -23.31 2.35
C VAL A 132 5.01 -23.10 1.13
N MET A 133 5.37 -21.84 0.81
CA MET A 133 6.29 -21.54 -0.27
C MET A 133 7.69 -22.12 -0.05
N ALA A 134 8.27 -21.98 1.16
CA ALA A 134 9.56 -22.57 1.48
C ALA A 134 9.55 -24.11 1.42
N LEU A 135 8.44 -24.73 1.84
CA LEU A 135 8.25 -26.18 1.74
C LEU A 135 8.18 -26.62 0.27
N LEU A 136 7.40 -25.92 -0.55
CA LEU A 136 7.24 -26.20 -1.97
C LEU A 136 8.56 -26.03 -2.72
N GLN A 137 9.29 -24.93 -2.51
CA GLN A 137 10.60 -24.72 -3.11
C GLN A 137 11.60 -25.84 -2.75
N ARG A 138 11.51 -26.38 -1.53
CA ARG A 138 12.38 -27.47 -1.09
C ARG A 138 12.07 -28.81 -1.79
N PHE A 139 10.81 -29.08 -2.14
CA PHE A 139 10.41 -30.35 -2.75
C PHE A 139 10.29 -30.28 -4.28
N LEU A 140 9.92 -29.12 -4.82
CA LEU A 140 9.55 -28.88 -6.20
C LEU A 140 10.18 -27.54 -6.60
N ASN A 141 11.39 -27.59 -7.15
CA ASN A 141 12.20 -26.42 -7.50
C ASN A 141 11.67 -25.76 -8.79
N VAL A 142 10.39 -25.38 -8.80
CA VAL A 142 9.61 -24.97 -9.98
C VAL A 142 8.87 -23.66 -9.68
N PRO A 143 9.31 -22.51 -10.25
CA PRO A 143 8.71 -21.20 -10.03
C PRO A 143 7.20 -21.13 -10.30
N GLU A 144 6.71 -21.88 -11.28
CA GLU A 144 5.32 -21.93 -11.74
C GLU A 144 4.35 -22.41 -10.65
N LEU A 145 4.84 -23.24 -9.72
CA LEU A 145 4.03 -23.76 -8.62
C LEU A 145 3.75 -22.67 -7.56
N SER A 146 4.70 -21.76 -7.36
CA SER A 146 4.51 -20.59 -6.49
C SER A 146 3.45 -19.65 -7.05
N TYR A 147 3.43 -19.51 -8.37
CA TYR A 147 2.43 -18.72 -9.08
C TYR A 147 1.01 -19.31 -8.93
N GLY A 148 0.85 -20.61 -9.17
CA GLY A 148 -0.42 -21.32 -9.00
C GLY A 148 -0.95 -21.26 -7.56
N LEU A 149 -0.06 -21.40 -6.56
CA LEU A 149 -0.42 -21.26 -5.14
C LEU A 149 -0.99 -19.88 -4.83
N LEU A 150 -0.45 -18.82 -5.42
CA LEU A 150 -0.89 -17.46 -5.15
C LEU A 150 -2.19 -17.09 -5.85
N ILE A 151 -2.41 -17.55 -7.09
CA ILE A 151 -3.73 -17.43 -7.72
C ILE A 151 -4.76 -18.23 -6.92
N GLY A 152 -4.44 -19.46 -6.55
CA GLY A 152 -5.33 -20.30 -5.73
C GLY A 152 -5.62 -19.66 -4.37
N GLY A 153 -4.59 -19.11 -3.72
CA GLY A 153 -4.71 -18.37 -2.47
C GLY A 153 -5.55 -17.10 -2.60
N LEU A 154 -5.37 -16.34 -3.69
CA LEU A 154 -6.19 -15.18 -4.02
C LEU A 154 -7.66 -15.58 -4.14
N PHE A 155 -7.98 -16.59 -4.95
CA PHE A 155 -9.37 -17.05 -5.10
C PHE A 155 -9.97 -17.56 -3.81
N LEU A 156 -9.20 -18.29 -2.99
CA LEU A 156 -9.66 -18.77 -1.69
C LEU A 156 -9.96 -17.61 -0.73
N VAL A 157 -9.11 -16.58 -0.71
CA VAL A 157 -9.34 -15.38 0.12
C VAL A 157 -10.52 -14.58 -0.40
N VAL A 158 -10.66 -14.39 -1.72
CA VAL A 158 -11.80 -13.70 -2.33
C VAL A 158 -13.10 -14.43 -2.01
N TYR A 159 -13.15 -15.75 -2.22
CA TYR A 159 -14.31 -16.58 -1.87
C TYR A 159 -14.62 -16.50 -0.36
N GLY A 160 -13.60 -16.57 0.48
CA GLY A 160 -13.76 -16.38 1.92
C GLY A 160 -14.37 -15.01 2.27
N ALA A 161 -13.90 -13.93 1.62
CA ALA A 161 -14.42 -12.59 1.83
C ALA A 161 -15.92 -12.52 1.52
N GLU A 162 -16.34 -13.07 0.38
CA GLU A 162 -17.75 -13.11 -0.06
C GLU A 162 -18.63 -13.90 0.91
N MET A 163 -18.14 -15.03 1.43
CA MET A 163 -18.84 -15.82 2.47
C MET A 163 -19.06 -15.04 3.77
N PHE A 164 -18.20 -14.06 4.08
CA PHE A 164 -18.36 -13.16 5.23
C PHE A 164 -19.19 -11.90 4.90
N GLY A 165 -19.77 -11.82 3.70
CA GLY A 165 -20.56 -10.67 3.25
C GLY A 165 -19.70 -9.47 2.82
N LEU A 166 -18.42 -9.70 2.52
CA LEU A 166 -17.51 -8.68 2.00
C LEU A 166 -17.40 -8.78 0.49
N HIS A 167 -17.28 -7.64 -0.17
CA HIS A 167 -17.02 -7.64 -1.60
C HIS A 167 -15.65 -8.25 -1.92
N GLY A 168 -15.59 -9.11 -2.95
CA GLY A 168 -14.38 -9.83 -3.34
C GLY A 168 -13.16 -8.94 -3.61
N SER A 169 -13.37 -7.70 -4.08
CA SER A 169 -12.28 -6.73 -4.29
C SER A 169 -11.52 -6.37 -3.00
N LEU A 170 -12.21 -6.28 -1.85
CA LEU A 170 -11.56 -6.08 -0.56
C LEU A 170 -10.73 -7.30 -0.17
N GLY A 171 -11.25 -8.51 -0.44
CA GLY A 171 -10.50 -9.76 -0.25
C GLY A 171 -9.18 -9.77 -1.03
N GLY A 172 -9.25 -9.39 -2.32
CA GLY A 172 -8.06 -9.28 -3.19
C GLY A 172 -7.06 -8.21 -2.72
N LEU A 173 -7.56 -7.04 -2.29
CA LEU A 173 -6.73 -5.98 -1.71
C LEU A 173 -6.01 -6.46 -0.45
N LEU A 174 -6.73 -7.09 0.48
CA LEU A 174 -6.18 -7.60 1.73
C LEU A 174 -5.14 -8.69 1.47
N PHE A 175 -5.39 -9.58 0.51
CA PHE A 175 -4.42 -10.57 0.08
C PHE A 175 -3.14 -9.92 -0.47
N GLY A 176 -3.28 -8.96 -1.38
CA GLY A 176 -2.15 -8.22 -1.96
C GLY A 176 -1.35 -7.43 -0.91
N ALA A 177 -2.03 -6.79 0.04
CA ALA A 177 -1.40 -6.11 1.18
C ALA A 177 -0.63 -7.11 2.05
N ALA A 178 -1.16 -8.31 2.24
CA ALA A 178 -0.51 -9.33 3.04
C ALA A 178 0.70 -9.96 2.33
N LEU A 179 0.68 -10.03 0.99
CA LEU A 179 1.85 -10.38 0.15
C LEU A 179 3.00 -9.37 0.26
N SER A 180 2.72 -8.13 0.67
CA SER A 180 3.77 -7.11 0.82
C SER A 180 4.82 -7.47 1.87
N GLY A 181 4.50 -8.36 2.82
CA GLY A 181 5.43 -8.86 3.84
C GLY A 181 6.37 -9.98 3.37
N LEU A 182 6.26 -10.47 2.13
CA LEU A 182 7.15 -11.51 1.60
C LEU A 182 8.56 -10.96 1.30
N PRO A 183 9.63 -11.79 1.39
CA PRO A 183 11.00 -11.37 1.05
C PRO A 183 11.11 -10.77 -0.37
N HIS A 184 12.05 -9.85 -0.58
CA HIS A 184 12.16 -9.09 -1.84
C HIS A 184 12.32 -9.97 -3.09
N ARG A 185 13.28 -10.90 -3.06
CA ARG A 185 13.51 -11.88 -4.14
C ARG A 185 12.23 -12.61 -4.58
N MET A 186 11.44 -13.07 -3.60
CA MET A 186 10.19 -13.79 -3.86
C MET A 186 9.11 -12.89 -4.47
N ARG A 187 9.07 -11.60 -4.12
CA ARG A 187 8.15 -10.64 -4.74
C ARG A 187 8.56 -10.35 -6.19
N GLU A 188 9.85 -10.23 -6.49
CA GLU A 188 10.34 -9.96 -7.85
C GLU A 188 10.05 -11.09 -8.83
N ASP A 189 10.15 -12.35 -8.40
CA ASP A 189 9.90 -13.50 -9.26
C ASP A 189 8.40 -13.65 -9.64
N ILE A 190 7.51 -13.23 -8.74
CA ILE A 190 6.09 -13.59 -8.80
C ILE A 190 5.21 -12.45 -9.29
N MET A 191 5.50 -11.22 -8.86
CA MET A 191 4.67 -10.06 -9.17
C MET A 191 4.53 -9.80 -10.67
N PRO A 192 5.57 -10.00 -11.52
CA PRO A 192 5.43 -9.88 -12.97
C PRO A 192 4.42 -10.87 -13.56
N GLY A 193 4.39 -12.11 -13.07
CA GLY A 193 3.41 -13.12 -13.49
C GLY A 193 1.98 -12.72 -13.10
N MET A 194 1.78 -12.30 -11.84
CA MET A 194 0.47 -11.84 -11.38
C MET A 194 -0.03 -10.64 -12.18
N ARG A 195 0.86 -9.67 -12.43
CA ARG A 195 0.56 -8.50 -13.24
C ARG A 195 0.22 -8.88 -14.69
N SER A 196 0.99 -9.79 -15.29
CA SER A 196 0.76 -10.24 -16.67
C SER A 196 -0.58 -10.95 -16.83
N THR A 197 -1.00 -11.77 -15.87
CA THR A 197 -2.32 -12.42 -15.94
C THR A 197 -3.46 -11.45 -15.62
N ALA A 198 -3.27 -10.52 -14.69
CA ALA A 198 -4.26 -9.48 -14.43
C ALA A 198 -4.48 -8.61 -15.68
N GLU A 199 -3.40 -8.02 -16.22
CA GLU A 199 -3.46 -7.11 -17.37
C GLU A 199 -3.76 -7.84 -18.70
N GLY A 200 -3.29 -9.08 -18.86
CA GLY A 200 -3.45 -9.85 -20.10
C GLY A 200 -4.74 -10.66 -20.21
N LEU A 201 -5.38 -11.02 -19.09
CA LEU A 201 -6.58 -11.87 -19.08
C LEU A 201 -7.75 -11.25 -18.32
N PHE A 202 -7.60 -11.01 -17.01
CA PHE A 202 -8.75 -10.66 -16.16
C PHE A 202 -9.30 -9.25 -16.44
N VAL A 203 -8.42 -8.27 -16.63
CA VAL A 203 -8.83 -6.89 -16.90
C VAL A 203 -9.56 -6.78 -18.25
N PRO A 204 -9.02 -7.29 -19.38
CA PRO A 204 -9.74 -7.28 -20.65
C PRO A 204 -11.06 -8.05 -20.59
N LEU A 205 -11.07 -9.23 -19.95
CA LEU A 205 -12.29 -10.05 -19.84
C LEU A 205 -13.37 -9.35 -18.99
N PHE A 206 -12.99 -8.68 -17.91
CA PHE A 206 -13.91 -7.88 -17.10
C PHE A 206 -14.57 -6.77 -17.92
N PHE A 207 -13.77 -5.99 -18.63
CA PHE A 207 -14.29 -4.89 -19.45
C PHE A 207 -15.12 -5.39 -20.64
N ALA A 208 -14.76 -6.53 -21.23
CA ALA A 208 -15.56 -7.18 -22.26
C ALA A 208 -16.91 -7.65 -21.70
N SER A 209 -16.93 -8.30 -20.53
CA SER A 209 -18.15 -8.78 -19.87
C SER A 209 -19.11 -7.62 -19.53
N ALA A 210 -18.58 -6.56 -18.91
CA ALA A 210 -19.37 -5.36 -18.62
C ALA A 210 -19.88 -4.70 -19.93
N GLY A 211 -19.04 -4.66 -20.96
CA GLY A 211 -19.38 -4.09 -22.27
C GLY A 211 -20.44 -4.87 -23.04
N LEU A 212 -20.52 -6.19 -22.89
CA LEU A 212 -21.52 -7.03 -23.56
C LEU A 212 -22.96 -6.76 -23.09
N HIS A 213 -23.12 -6.25 -21.87
CA HIS A 213 -24.41 -5.86 -21.32
C HIS A 213 -24.83 -4.43 -21.73
N LEU A 214 -23.94 -3.67 -22.37
CA LEU A 214 -24.23 -2.31 -22.81
C LEU A 214 -25.07 -2.28 -24.07
N ASP A 215 -26.09 -1.44 -24.05
CA ASP A 215 -26.92 -1.14 -25.20
C ASP A 215 -27.32 0.35 -25.24
N PHE A 216 -28.13 0.73 -26.23
CA PHE A 216 -28.60 2.11 -26.39
C PHE A 216 -29.97 2.37 -25.73
N SER A 217 -30.49 1.44 -24.92
CA SER A 217 -31.77 1.61 -24.22
C SER A 217 -31.77 2.82 -23.28
N PHE A 218 -30.60 3.29 -22.84
CA PHE A 218 -30.48 4.51 -22.03
C PHE A 218 -31.02 5.77 -22.73
N ILE A 219 -31.14 5.77 -24.07
CA ILE A 219 -31.68 6.91 -24.85
C ILE A 219 -33.20 7.03 -24.63
N GLU A 220 -33.87 5.94 -24.29
CA GLU A 220 -35.32 5.90 -24.02
C GLU A 220 -35.67 6.44 -22.64
N LEU A 221 -34.67 6.58 -21.75
CA LEU A 221 -34.88 7.17 -20.42
C LEU A 221 -35.32 8.64 -20.54
N PRO A 222 -36.16 9.13 -19.62
CA PRO A 222 -36.53 10.54 -19.59
C PRO A 222 -35.27 11.43 -19.56
N PRO A 223 -35.19 12.51 -20.38
CA PRO A 223 -34.00 13.36 -20.44
C PRO A 223 -33.57 13.91 -19.08
N LEU A 224 -34.53 14.19 -18.19
CA LEU A 224 -34.29 14.63 -16.83
C LEU A 224 -33.57 13.54 -16.00
N THR A 225 -33.96 12.27 -16.13
CA THR A 225 -33.33 11.13 -15.46
C THR A 225 -31.89 10.96 -15.92
N ILE A 226 -31.63 11.09 -17.23
CA ILE A 226 -30.28 11.00 -17.81
C ILE A 226 -29.38 12.09 -17.22
N VAL A 227 -29.82 13.35 -17.27
CA VAL A 227 -29.07 14.50 -16.75
C VAL A 227 -28.84 14.36 -15.24
N ALA A 228 -29.86 13.92 -14.50
CA ALA A 228 -29.78 13.76 -13.05
C ALA A 228 -28.76 12.67 -12.66
N LEU A 229 -28.85 11.48 -13.26
CA LEU A 229 -27.93 10.36 -12.99
C LEU A 229 -26.50 10.66 -13.41
N LEU A 230 -26.30 11.48 -14.44
CA LEU A 230 -24.97 11.87 -14.90
C LEU A 230 -24.33 12.92 -13.98
N PHE A 231 -25.04 14.03 -13.72
CA PHE A 231 -24.44 15.21 -13.09
C PHE A 231 -24.59 15.25 -11.58
N VAL A 232 -25.69 14.77 -10.99
CA VAL A 232 -25.91 14.92 -9.55
C VAL A 232 -24.89 14.09 -8.75
N PRO A 233 -24.65 12.80 -9.05
CA PRO A 233 -23.59 12.04 -8.37
C PRO A 233 -22.20 12.63 -8.62
N MET A 234 -21.96 13.17 -9.82
CA MET A 234 -20.69 13.82 -10.17
C MET A 234 -20.40 15.03 -9.28
N VAL A 235 -21.32 15.99 -9.29
CA VAL A 235 -21.21 17.22 -8.52
C VAL A 235 -21.22 16.90 -7.03
N GLY A 236 -22.09 15.98 -6.60
CA GLY A 236 -22.12 15.47 -5.24
C GLY A 236 -20.77 14.95 -4.78
N LYS A 237 -20.10 14.14 -5.61
CA LYS A 237 -18.78 13.60 -5.28
C LYS A 237 -17.71 14.69 -5.19
N VAL A 238 -17.70 15.62 -6.13
CA VAL A 238 -16.77 16.77 -6.13
C VAL A 238 -16.95 17.58 -4.84
N LEU A 239 -18.18 18.01 -4.56
CA LEU A 239 -18.49 18.85 -3.41
C LEU A 239 -18.22 18.11 -2.10
N ALA A 240 -18.64 16.85 -2.00
CA ALA A 240 -18.44 16.05 -0.80
C ALA A 240 -16.96 15.84 -0.48
N SER A 241 -16.13 15.59 -1.50
CA SER A 241 -14.69 15.43 -1.32
C SER A 241 -14.02 16.74 -0.86
N LEU A 242 -14.38 17.88 -1.47
CA LEU A 242 -13.89 19.19 -1.08
C LEU A 242 -14.34 19.55 0.34
N VAL A 243 -15.64 19.50 0.62
CA VAL A 243 -16.18 19.81 1.95
C VAL A 243 -15.53 18.92 3.02
N GLY A 244 -15.41 17.62 2.76
CA GLY A 244 -14.78 16.68 3.69
C GLY A 244 -13.31 17.00 3.98
N THR A 245 -12.54 17.48 2.99
CA THR A 245 -11.12 17.84 3.17
C THR A 245 -10.93 19.21 3.80
N TYR A 246 -11.75 20.20 3.45
CA TYR A 246 -11.73 21.53 4.05
C TYR A 246 -12.20 21.51 5.51
N MET A 247 -13.24 20.75 5.84
CA MET A 247 -13.70 20.58 7.24
C MET A 247 -12.63 19.94 8.11
N ALA A 248 -11.86 19.00 7.55
CA ALA A 248 -10.75 18.36 8.23
C ALA A 248 -9.49 19.24 8.32
N ARG A 249 -9.51 20.46 7.74
CA ARG A 249 -8.40 21.44 7.75
C ARG A 249 -7.07 20.85 7.30
N LEU A 250 -7.10 20.03 6.26
CA LEU A 250 -5.92 19.33 5.73
C LEU A 250 -5.06 20.29 4.91
N ASP A 251 -3.73 20.10 4.94
CA ASP A 251 -2.76 20.98 4.27
C ASP A 251 -2.93 21.03 2.74
N THR A 252 -3.46 19.95 2.15
CA THR A 252 -3.56 19.75 0.69
C THR A 252 -4.98 19.30 0.29
N PRO A 253 -6.01 20.13 0.55
CA PRO A 253 -7.41 19.71 0.46
C PRO A 253 -7.80 19.34 -0.99
N ILE A 254 -7.31 20.09 -1.98
CA ILE A 254 -7.57 19.84 -3.41
C ILE A 254 -6.96 18.51 -3.86
N VAL A 255 -5.74 18.20 -3.41
CA VAL A 255 -5.03 16.98 -3.80
C VAL A 255 -5.70 15.74 -3.20
N LEU A 256 -6.07 15.82 -1.91
CA LEU A 256 -6.77 14.72 -1.26
C LEU A 256 -8.19 14.55 -1.83
N SER A 257 -8.85 15.64 -2.20
CA SER A 257 -10.16 15.60 -2.87
C SER A 257 -10.06 14.90 -4.22
N ALA A 258 -9.06 15.25 -5.05
CA ALA A 258 -8.83 14.60 -6.33
C ALA A 258 -8.68 13.07 -6.19
N GLY A 259 -7.96 12.60 -5.16
CA GLY A 259 -7.87 11.18 -4.85
C GLY A 259 -9.22 10.55 -4.49
N LEU A 260 -10.03 11.21 -3.66
CA LEU A 260 -11.37 10.74 -3.28
C LEU A 260 -12.36 10.74 -4.45
N MET A 261 -12.11 11.49 -5.53
CA MET A 261 -12.96 11.52 -6.72
C MET A 261 -12.73 10.34 -7.67
N GLY A 262 -11.67 9.55 -7.47
CA GLY A 262 -11.38 8.38 -8.30
C GLY A 262 -12.53 7.36 -8.28
N LYS A 263 -13.04 6.99 -9.46
CA LYS A 263 -13.97 5.87 -9.69
C LYS A 263 -13.24 4.75 -10.41
N GLY A 264 -13.66 3.51 -10.24
CA GLY A 264 -12.97 2.39 -10.84
C GLY A 264 -13.85 1.20 -11.17
N VAL A 265 -13.20 0.03 -11.12
CA VAL A 265 -13.73 -1.24 -11.60
C VAL A 265 -14.78 -1.80 -10.63
N ALA A 266 -14.62 -1.55 -9.33
CA ALA A 266 -15.50 -2.08 -8.29
C ALA A 266 -16.94 -1.55 -8.43
N GLU A 267 -17.10 -0.29 -8.83
CA GLU A 267 -18.42 0.30 -9.10
C GLU A 267 -19.18 -0.46 -10.20
N ILE A 268 -18.48 -0.79 -11.28
CA ILE A 268 -19.07 -1.49 -12.43
C ILE A 268 -19.48 -2.91 -12.04
N ALA A 269 -18.65 -3.60 -11.25
CA ALA A 269 -18.98 -4.93 -10.73
C ALA A 269 -20.25 -4.91 -9.88
N LEU A 270 -20.39 -3.91 -8.99
CA LEU A 270 -21.57 -3.76 -8.15
C LEU A 270 -22.82 -3.35 -8.95
N LEU A 271 -22.66 -2.53 -9.99
CA LEU A 271 -23.76 -2.21 -10.91
C LEU A 271 -24.24 -3.45 -11.67
N LEU A 272 -23.32 -4.33 -12.06
CA LEU A 272 -23.67 -5.60 -12.71
C LEU A 272 -24.49 -6.48 -11.77
N VAL A 273 -24.12 -6.56 -10.48
CA VAL A 273 -24.92 -7.28 -9.48
C VAL A 273 -26.33 -6.70 -9.35
N LEU A 274 -26.48 -5.37 -9.30
CA LEU A 274 -27.81 -4.74 -9.26
C LEU A 274 -28.62 -4.98 -10.55
N PHE A 275 -27.96 -5.09 -11.70
CA PHE A 275 -28.61 -5.39 -12.95
C PHE A 275 -29.05 -6.86 -13.01
N GLU A 276 -28.18 -7.80 -12.65
CA GLU A 276 -28.48 -9.24 -12.63
C GLU A 276 -29.54 -9.64 -11.60
N THR A 277 -29.76 -8.79 -10.57
CA THR A 277 -30.81 -8.98 -9.56
C THR A 277 -32.08 -8.18 -9.87
N ASP A 278 -32.21 -7.65 -11.10
CA ASP A 278 -33.34 -6.85 -11.58
C ASP A 278 -33.64 -5.62 -10.71
N VAL A 279 -32.65 -5.10 -9.99
CA VAL A 279 -32.80 -3.90 -9.16
C VAL A 279 -32.81 -2.65 -10.01
N ILE A 280 -31.98 -2.59 -11.05
CA ILE A 280 -31.90 -1.46 -11.98
C ILE A 280 -32.25 -1.93 -13.40
N SER A 281 -32.92 -1.06 -14.16
CA SER A 281 -33.23 -1.35 -15.56
C SER A 281 -31.98 -1.33 -16.45
N GLN A 282 -32.06 -1.99 -17.61
CA GLN A 282 -30.98 -2.03 -18.60
C GLN A 282 -30.51 -0.64 -19.03
N GLY A 283 -31.45 0.30 -19.24
CA GLY A 283 -31.11 1.69 -19.58
C GLY A 283 -30.33 2.40 -18.48
N VAL A 284 -30.69 2.19 -17.21
CA VAL A 284 -29.96 2.78 -16.07
C VAL A 284 -28.58 2.15 -15.94
N PHE A 285 -28.48 0.83 -16.05
CA PHE A 285 -27.19 0.12 -16.06
C PHE A 285 -26.26 0.64 -17.17
N SER A 286 -26.75 0.67 -18.42
CA SER A 286 -25.99 1.15 -19.58
C SER A 286 -25.49 2.59 -19.40
N LEU A 287 -26.35 3.50 -18.92
CA LEU A 287 -25.99 4.89 -18.65
C LEU A 287 -24.88 5.02 -17.60
N LEU A 288 -25.02 4.31 -16.48
CA LEU A 288 -24.10 4.40 -15.36
C LEU A 288 -22.74 3.79 -15.68
N VAL A 289 -22.70 2.66 -16.39
CA VAL A 289 -21.44 2.03 -16.81
C VAL A 289 -20.69 2.89 -17.83
N ILE A 290 -21.37 3.46 -18.83
CA ILE A 290 -20.75 4.42 -19.78
C ILE A 290 -20.18 5.62 -19.01
N THR A 291 -20.94 6.12 -18.03
CA THR A 291 -20.50 7.22 -17.18
C THR A 291 -19.24 6.82 -16.38
N MET A 292 -19.19 5.61 -15.81
CA MET A 292 -18.03 5.10 -15.08
C MET A 292 -16.80 4.94 -15.98
N PHE A 293 -16.95 4.48 -17.22
CA PHE A 293 -15.86 4.46 -18.20
C PHE A 293 -15.31 5.87 -18.46
N GLY A 294 -16.20 6.87 -18.57
CA GLY A 294 -15.81 8.27 -18.63
C GLY A 294 -14.94 8.68 -17.44
N TYR A 295 -15.34 8.34 -16.21
CA TYR A 295 -14.53 8.62 -15.02
C TYR A 295 -13.18 7.92 -15.03
N ILE A 296 -13.14 6.63 -15.39
CA ILE A 296 -11.90 5.84 -15.43
C ILE A 296 -10.89 6.48 -16.40
N LEU A 297 -11.36 7.06 -17.50
CA LEU A 297 -10.52 7.76 -18.45
C LEU A 297 -10.11 9.17 -17.98
N LEU A 298 -11.04 9.92 -17.36
CA LEU A 298 -10.84 11.33 -16.98
C LEU A 298 -10.10 11.52 -15.66
N MET A 299 -10.26 10.63 -14.69
CA MET A 299 -9.72 10.81 -13.33
C MET A 299 -8.20 10.64 -13.23
N PRO A 300 -7.53 9.70 -13.92
CA PRO A 300 -6.08 9.56 -13.81
C PRO A 300 -5.29 10.84 -14.15
N PRO A 301 -5.59 11.57 -15.25
CA PRO A 301 -4.98 12.87 -15.52
C PRO A 301 -5.26 13.92 -14.43
N VAL A 302 -6.50 13.97 -13.91
CA VAL A 302 -6.91 14.92 -12.87
C VAL A 302 -6.12 14.69 -11.58
N ILE A 303 -6.03 13.43 -11.12
CA ILE A 303 -5.26 13.05 -9.94
C ILE A 303 -3.78 13.36 -10.16
N SER A 304 -3.23 12.97 -11.32
CA SER A 304 -1.83 13.25 -11.70
C SER A 304 -1.51 14.76 -11.64
N MET A 305 -2.38 15.60 -12.19
CA MET A 305 -2.20 17.06 -12.17
C MET A 305 -2.33 17.64 -10.76
N ALA A 306 -3.27 17.14 -9.96
CA ALA A 306 -3.46 17.62 -8.58
C ALA A 306 -2.22 17.30 -7.72
N VAL A 307 -1.72 16.08 -7.82
CA VAL A 307 -0.58 15.62 -7.01
C VAL A 307 0.73 16.29 -7.44
N SER A 308 0.96 16.51 -8.74
CA SER A 308 2.16 17.23 -9.23
C SER A 308 2.22 18.70 -8.80
N LYS A 309 1.08 19.32 -8.49
CA LYS A 309 0.99 20.71 -8.00
C LYS A 309 1.20 20.84 -6.49
N ALA A 310 1.03 19.76 -5.71
CA ALA A 310 1.40 19.79 -4.30
C ALA A 310 2.92 19.80 -4.20
N LYS A 311 3.48 20.97 -3.81
CA LYS A 311 4.90 21.10 -3.44
C LYS A 311 5.28 19.94 -2.52
N MET A 312 6.24 19.11 -2.97
CA MET A 312 6.92 18.16 -2.11
C MET A 312 7.51 18.97 -0.95
N PRO A 313 7.10 18.77 0.31
CA PRO A 313 7.81 19.38 1.42
C PRO A 313 9.26 18.92 1.33
N GLU A 314 10.18 19.89 1.32
CA GLU A 314 11.61 19.64 1.40
C GLU A 314 11.93 18.59 2.47
N GLU A 315 12.89 17.74 2.11
CA GLU A 315 13.50 16.71 2.92
C GLU A 315 13.56 17.05 4.42
N MET A 316 12.85 16.26 5.23
CA MET A 316 13.27 16.11 6.62
C MET A 316 14.40 15.09 6.68
N SER A 317 15.61 15.59 6.44
CA SER A 317 16.87 14.88 6.65
C SER A 317 17.13 14.64 8.15
N GLN A 318 16.62 13.49 8.62
CA GLN A 318 17.07 12.53 9.64
C GLN A 318 17.37 12.97 11.12
N PRO A 319 17.40 12.01 12.08
CA PRO A 319 18.49 11.02 12.20
C PRO A 319 18.00 9.57 12.32
N GLY A 320 18.47 8.69 11.42
CA GLY A 320 18.40 7.22 11.59
C GLY A 320 17.85 6.43 10.41
N THR A 321 18.44 6.61 9.23
CA THR A 321 18.50 5.58 8.17
C THR A 321 17.16 5.07 7.62
N MET A 322 16.41 5.91 6.92
CA MET A 322 15.61 5.42 5.79
C MET A 322 16.17 6.03 4.51
N MET A 323 16.74 5.17 3.68
CA MET A 323 17.22 5.55 2.36
C MET A 323 16.06 6.09 1.50
N PRO A 324 16.27 7.20 0.79
CA PRO A 324 15.30 7.71 -0.18
C PRO A 324 14.89 6.64 -1.21
N SER A 325 13.68 6.77 -1.78
CA SER A 325 13.15 5.83 -2.78
C SER A 325 14.05 5.69 -4.03
N PHE A 326 14.77 6.75 -4.38
CA PHE A 326 15.79 6.74 -5.44
C PHE A 326 17.01 5.90 -5.06
N ALA A 327 17.48 5.95 -3.80
CA ALA A 327 18.61 5.16 -3.34
C ALA A 327 18.30 3.65 -3.42
N ARG A 328 17.04 3.26 -3.14
CA ARG A 328 16.60 1.87 -3.34
C ARG A 328 16.70 1.39 -4.80
N HIS A 329 16.39 2.25 -5.77
CA HIS A 329 16.53 1.94 -7.20
C HIS A 329 17.98 2.01 -7.66
N ALA A 330 18.77 2.95 -7.15
CA ALA A 330 20.20 3.05 -7.47
C ALA A 330 20.98 1.81 -7.01
N LEU A 331 20.60 1.24 -5.87
CA LEU A 331 21.21 0.05 -5.31
C LEU A 331 20.70 -1.27 -5.90
N ALA A 332 19.79 -1.23 -6.89
CA ALA A 332 19.31 -2.44 -7.54
C ALA A 332 20.46 -3.14 -8.29
N GLY A 333 20.72 -4.40 -7.94
CA GLY A 333 21.82 -5.19 -8.50
C GLY A 333 23.17 -5.05 -7.80
N VAL A 334 23.29 -4.18 -6.79
CA VAL A 334 24.51 -4.04 -5.97
C VAL A 334 24.56 -5.16 -4.94
N MET A 335 25.66 -5.93 -4.94
CA MET A 335 25.88 -7.03 -4.00
C MET A 335 26.64 -6.55 -2.76
N VAL A 336 26.41 -7.19 -1.61
CA VAL A 336 27.12 -6.90 -0.35
C VAL A 336 28.64 -6.93 -0.54
N ASP A 337 29.17 -7.90 -1.31
CA ASP A 337 30.61 -8.01 -1.57
C ASP A 337 31.22 -6.78 -2.25
N SER A 338 30.43 -6.02 -3.01
CA SER A 338 30.91 -4.82 -3.73
C SER A 338 31.03 -3.57 -2.84
N VAL A 339 30.42 -3.58 -1.65
CA VAL A 339 30.36 -2.42 -0.73
C VAL A 339 31.09 -2.70 0.58
N MET A 340 31.31 -3.98 0.91
CA MET A 340 31.91 -4.41 2.17
C MET A 340 33.31 -3.83 2.41
N ASP A 341 33.50 -3.22 3.57
CA ASP A 341 34.82 -2.82 4.08
C ASP A 341 35.52 -4.01 4.74
N ARG A 342 36.69 -4.34 4.20
CA ARG A 342 37.59 -5.41 4.67
C ARG A 342 38.81 -4.89 5.43
N SER A 343 39.04 -3.58 5.41
CA SER A 343 40.27 -2.94 5.90
C SER A 343 40.20 -2.49 7.36
N ARG A 344 38.99 -2.47 7.94
CA ARG A 344 38.76 -1.96 9.29
C ARG A 344 39.36 -2.83 10.39
N ALA A 345 39.94 -2.15 11.38
CA ALA A 345 40.26 -2.75 12.66
C ALA A 345 39.02 -2.74 13.58
N TYR A 346 38.93 -3.72 14.48
CA TYR A 346 37.81 -3.87 15.39
C TYR A 346 38.29 -3.94 16.84
N PRO A 347 37.61 -3.24 17.78
CA PRO A 347 37.95 -3.28 19.19
C PRO A 347 37.66 -4.65 19.80
N ASP A 348 38.53 -5.06 20.73
CA ASP A 348 38.33 -6.25 21.56
C ASP A 348 37.25 -5.97 22.64
N PRO A 349 36.41 -6.96 22.99
CA PRO A 349 35.38 -6.81 24.02
C PRO A 349 35.90 -6.34 25.39
N ASP A 350 37.17 -6.59 25.72
CA ASP A 350 37.73 -6.25 27.03
C ASP A 350 38.40 -4.86 27.07
N VAL A 351 38.36 -4.11 25.96
CA VAL A 351 38.75 -2.69 25.91
C VAL A 351 37.84 -1.84 26.80
N SER A 352 38.43 -0.91 27.56
CA SER A 352 37.72 0.01 28.45
C SER A 352 36.93 1.08 27.68
N VAL A 353 35.92 1.69 28.30
CA VAL A 353 35.17 2.82 27.71
C VAL A 353 36.10 3.98 27.36
N ASP A 354 37.06 4.31 28.22
CA ASP A 354 37.95 5.45 27.97
C ASP A 354 38.90 5.18 26.80
N SER A 355 39.52 3.99 26.74
CA SER A 355 40.35 3.56 25.62
C SER A 355 39.56 3.51 24.31
N PHE A 356 38.31 3.03 24.36
CA PHE A 356 37.42 3.01 23.21
C PHE A 356 37.14 4.43 22.68
N LEU A 357 36.83 5.37 23.57
CA LEU A 357 36.53 6.76 23.19
C LEU A 357 37.76 7.54 22.71
N SER A 358 38.99 7.13 23.06
CA SER A 358 40.21 7.81 22.62
C SER A 358 40.82 7.23 21.35
N GLU A 359 40.73 5.92 21.14
CA GLU A 359 41.49 5.22 20.08
C GLU A 359 40.63 4.73 18.92
N TRP A 360 39.32 4.56 19.11
CA TRP A 360 38.48 3.83 18.14
C TRP A 360 37.44 4.69 17.43
N LEU A 361 37.31 5.99 17.77
CA LEU A 361 36.30 6.85 17.18
C LEU A 361 36.61 7.22 15.73
N VAL A 362 35.67 6.94 14.84
CA VAL A 362 35.68 7.36 13.44
C VAL A 362 34.65 8.48 13.25
N PRO A 363 34.99 9.60 12.58
CA PRO A 363 34.04 10.66 12.28
C PRO A 363 32.78 10.15 11.57
N GLY A 364 31.61 10.56 12.02
CA GLY A 364 30.32 10.18 11.43
C GLY A 364 29.85 8.75 11.71
N GLN A 365 30.64 7.91 12.39
CA GLN A 365 30.26 6.53 12.71
C GLN A 365 29.63 6.45 14.11
N THR A 366 28.39 5.96 14.19
CA THR A 366 27.62 5.89 15.44
C THR A 366 27.57 4.51 16.09
N GLU A 367 27.92 3.45 15.36
CA GLU A 367 28.01 2.08 15.88
C GLU A 367 29.30 1.38 15.46
N TYR A 368 29.77 0.50 16.34
CA TYR A 368 31.04 -0.23 16.21
C TYR A 368 30.82 -1.71 16.44
N LEU A 369 31.41 -2.53 15.57
CA LEU A 369 31.43 -3.98 15.70
C LEU A 369 32.54 -4.39 16.67
N ILE A 370 32.23 -5.25 17.63
CA ILE A 370 33.16 -5.79 18.62
C ILE A 370 33.55 -7.21 18.20
N MET A 371 34.85 -7.49 18.18
CA MET A 371 35.40 -8.76 17.72
C MET A 371 36.17 -9.45 18.85
N ASP A 372 35.89 -10.73 19.07
CA ASP A 372 36.64 -11.58 20.01
C ASP A 372 37.34 -12.66 19.17
N ARG A 373 38.68 -12.61 19.10
CA ARG A 373 39.51 -13.57 18.32
C ARG A 373 39.03 -13.81 16.88
N GLY A 374 38.64 -12.74 16.17
CA GLY A 374 38.19 -12.82 14.78
C GLY A 374 36.72 -13.20 14.59
N VAL A 375 35.93 -13.29 15.67
CA VAL A 375 34.49 -13.57 15.62
C VAL A 375 33.68 -12.35 16.07
N PRO A 376 32.66 -11.91 15.33
CA PRO A 376 31.79 -10.81 15.75
C PRO A 376 30.93 -11.23 16.95
N VAL A 377 31.17 -10.62 18.10
CA VAL A 377 30.48 -10.96 19.37
C VAL A 377 29.38 -9.96 19.74
N GLY A 378 29.44 -8.74 19.22
CA GLY A 378 28.46 -7.71 19.52
C GLY A 378 28.67 -6.39 18.80
N THR A 379 27.74 -5.46 19.01
CA THR A 379 27.84 -4.07 18.53
C THR A 379 27.70 -3.08 19.68
N VAL A 380 28.39 -1.94 19.61
CA VAL A 380 28.34 -0.85 20.57
C VAL A 380 27.88 0.44 19.88
N SER A 381 26.86 1.08 20.44
CA SER A 381 26.35 2.38 19.96
C SER A 381 26.92 3.53 20.78
N LEU A 382 27.56 4.50 20.11
CA LEU A 382 28.10 5.70 20.76
C LEU A 382 27.03 6.51 21.46
N THR A 383 25.82 6.59 20.89
CA THR A 383 24.69 7.28 21.51
C THR A 383 24.36 6.69 22.88
N ARG A 384 24.41 5.34 23.01
CA ARG A 384 24.21 4.66 24.30
C ARG A 384 25.37 4.86 25.26
N VAL A 385 26.61 4.84 24.77
CA VAL A 385 27.82 5.08 25.58
C VAL A 385 27.80 6.49 26.16
N ASN A 386 27.55 7.51 25.33
CA ASN A 386 27.48 8.91 25.75
C ASN A 386 26.30 9.17 26.70
N PHE A 387 25.14 8.55 26.44
CA PHE A 387 23.99 8.64 27.34
C PHE A 387 24.31 8.07 28.74
N ARG A 388 24.92 6.87 28.80
CA ARG A 388 25.34 6.27 30.08
C ARG A 388 26.43 7.06 30.78
N ARG A 389 27.40 7.59 30.03
CA ARG A 389 28.46 8.46 30.58
C ARG A 389 27.87 9.69 31.29
N ARG A 390 26.86 10.32 30.69
CA ARG A 390 26.15 11.47 31.29
C ARG A 390 25.36 11.10 32.54
N LEU A 391 24.71 9.93 32.52
CA LEU A 391 23.93 9.43 33.66
C LEU A 391 24.81 9.09 34.88
N PHE A 392 26.00 8.53 34.63
CA PHE A 392 26.96 8.15 35.66
C PHE A 392 27.90 9.28 36.08
N PHE A 393 27.74 10.51 35.55
CA PHE A 393 28.57 11.67 35.91
C PHE A 393 28.51 12.02 37.40
N TRP A 394 27.40 11.71 38.09
CA TRP A 394 27.25 11.89 39.54
C TRP A 394 27.92 10.79 40.39
N ARG A 395 28.22 9.62 39.82
CA ARG A 395 28.97 8.53 40.49
C ARG A 395 30.42 8.58 40.02
N ARG A 396 31.25 9.38 40.71
CA ARG A 396 32.69 9.46 40.48
C ARG A 396 33.31 8.04 40.43
N SER A 397 34.02 7.76 39.32
CA SER A 397 35.22 6.92 39.20
C SER A 397 35.22 5.48 38.64
N SER A 398 34.15 4.90 38.05
CA SER A 398 34.28 3.53 37.47
C SER A 398 33.68 3.27 36.08
N PHE A 399 33.02 4.25 35.46
CA PHE A 399 32.42 4.02 34.14
C PHE A 399 33.47 3.92 33.02
N GLY A 400 34.53 4.73 33.08
CA GLY A 400 35.63 4.72 32.10
C GLY A 400 36.35 3.37 32.02
N GLU A 401 36.56 2.72 33.16
CA GLU A 401 37.21 1.40 33.30
C GLU A 401 36.29 0.22 32.94
N THR A 402 35.01 0.48 32.65
CA THR A 402 34.07 -0.59 32.32
C THR A 402 34.41 -1.19 30.95
N PRO A 403 34.54 -2.53 30.81
CA PRO A 403 34.84 -3.15 29.51
C PRO A 403 33.65 -3.07 28.54
N MET A 404 33.92 -2.94 27.24
CA MET A 404 32.92 -2.90 26.16
C MET A 404 31.96 -4.09 26.19
N ARG A 405 32.41 -5.27 26.64
CA ARG A 405 31.62 -6.49 26.80
C ARG A 405 30.35 -6.29 27.64
N ARG A 406 30.34 -5.30 28.56
CA ARG A 406 29.18 -4.96 29.41
C ARG A 406 28.20 -3.96 28.76
N LEU A 407 28.62 -3.29 27.69
CA LEU A 407 27.84 -2.26 27.00
C LEU A 407 27.36 -2.72 25.61
N MET A 408 27.94 -3.77 25.07
CA MET A 408 27.59 -4.29 23.74
C MET A 408 26.24 -5.01 23.70
N ARG A 409 25.56 -4.90 22.57
CA ARG A 409 24.45 -5.77 22.18
C ARG A 409 25.04 -7.06 21.58
N ARG A 410 24.68 -8.22 22.13
CA ARG A 410 25.20 -9.52 21.70
C ARG A 410 24.44 -10.07 20.50
N GLY A 411 25.13 -10.90 19.72
CA GLY A 411 24.54 -11.66 18.61
C GLY A 411 23.99 -10.77 17.49
N PRO A 412 24.83 -9.92 16.85
CA PRO A 412 24.37 -9.13 15.72
C PRO A 412 23.93 -10.06 14.57
N PRO A 413 22.81 -9.78 13.88
CA PRO A 413 22.52 -10.44 12.62
C PRO A 413 23.66 -10.17 11.63
N HIS A 414 23.84 -11.06 10.65
CA HIS A 414 24.89 -10.96 9.64
C HIS A 414 24.30 -10.91 8.23
N ALA A 415 25.12 -10.39 7.32
CA ALA A 415 24.93 -10.39 5.89
C ALA A 415 25.81 -11.45 5.21
N ASN A 416 25.47 -11.79 3.98
CA ASN A 416 26.20 -12.72 3.12
C ASN A 416 26.79 -11.96 1.92
N PRO A 417 27.98 -12.31 1.42
CA PRO A 417 28.62 -11.59 0.31
C PRO A 417 27.82 -11.65 -1.00
N ASP A 418 27.12 -12.77 -1.23
CA ASP A 418 26.34 -13.11 -2.42
C ASP A 418 24.88 -12.62 -2.39
N GLU A 419 24.52 -11.77 -1.43
CA GLU A 419 23.18 -11.21 -1.33
C GLU A 419 23.11 -9.73 -1.77
N PRO A 420 21.94 -9.27 -2.26
CA PRO A 420 21.72 -7.87 -2.55
C PRO A 420 21.89 -7.00 -1.31
N ILE A 421 22.51 -5.84 -1.50
CA ILE A 421 22.70 -4.84 -0.42
C ILE A 421 21.37 -4.40 0.20
N GLN A 422 20.27 -4.47 -0.56
CA GLN A 422 18.92 -4.15 -0.12
C GLN A 422 18.42 -5.09 0.99
N ASP A 423 18.71 -6.39 0.88
CA ASP A 423 18.35 -7.39 1.89
C ASP A 423 19.17 -7.20 3.18
N ALA A 424 20.40 -6.70 3.07
CA ALA A 424 21.23 -6.34 4.21
C ALA A 424 20.73 -5.05 4.89
N LEU A 425 20.36 -4.03 4.10
CA LEU A 425 19.74 -2.78 4.58
C LEU A 425 18.43 -3.02 5.32
N GLU A 426 17.57 -3.91 4.81
CA GLU A 426 16.31 -4.27 5.47
C GLU A 426 16.58 -4.90 6.85
N ARG A 427 17.54 -5.85 6.93
CA ARG A 427 17.97 -6.42 8.22
C ARG A 427 18.55 -5.38 9.18
N MET A 428 19.35 -4.44 8.67
CA MET A 428 19.90 -3.34 9.47
C MET A 428 18.77 -2.48 10.06
N ALA A 429 17.78 -2.11 9.24
CA ALA A 429 16.63 -1.34 9.66
C ALA A 429 15.76 -2.08 10.69
N GLU A 430 15.43 -3.36 10.44
CA GLU A 430 14.66 -4.22 11.35
C GLU A 430 15.32 -4.34 12.73
N ASN A 431 16.65 -4.35 12.77
CA ASN A 431 17.42 -4.49 14.00
C ASN A 431 17.85 -3.16 14.59
N SER A 432 17.48 -2.03 14.00
CA SER A 432 17.91 -0.68 14.39
C SER A 432 19.44 -0.57 14.52
N MET A 433 20.15 -1.10 13.52
CA MET A 433 21.60 -1.05 13.42
C MET A 433 22.01 -0.24 12.20
N THR A 434 23.15 0.40 12.29
CA THR A 434 23.81 1.18 11.24
C THR A 434 24.98 0.45 10.61
N ILE A 435 25.34 -0.72 11.17
CA ILE A 435 26.38 -1.61 10.68
C ILE A 435 25.89 -3.06 10.67
N ILE A 436 26.37 -3.89 9.73
CA ILE A 436 26.10 -5.32 9.70
C ILE A 436 27.39 -6.11 9.37
N PRO A 437 27.78 -7.11 10.18
CA PRO A 437 28.90 -7.99 9.86
C PRO A 437 28.56 -8.89 8.66
N VAL A 438 29.54 -9.13 7.80
CA VAL A 438 29.40 -10.03 6.65
C VAL A 438 30.13 -11.33 6.95
N MET A 439 29.40 -12.44 6.80
CA MET A 439 29.88 -13.79 7.08
C MET A 439 29.76 -14.64 5.82
N ASP A 440 30.79 -15.43 5.54
CA ASP A 440 30.74 -16.40 4.45
C ASP A 440 29.70 -17.49 4.74
N ARG A 441 28.83 -17.78 3.76
CA ARG A 441 27.71 -18.71 3.92
C ARG A 441 28.15 -20.14 4.25
N ASN A 442 29.27 -20.58 3.68
CA ASN A 442 29.69 -21.98 3.71
C ASN A 442 30.64 -22.26 4.87
N THR A 443 31.53 -21.32 5.15
CA THR A 443 32.60 -21.45 6.14
C THR A 443 32.27 -20.79 7.47
N GLY A 444 31.31 -19.86 7.50
CA GLY A 444 31.00 -19.05 8.68
C GLY A 444 32.14 -18.12 9.09
N GLN A 445 33.10 -17.85 8.20
CA GLN A 445 34.19 -16.92 8.47
C GLN A 445 33.72 -15.47 8.31
N PHE A 446 34.21 -14.61 9.19
CA PHE A 446 34.01 -13.16 9.07
C PHE A 446 34.80 -12.61 7.88
N MET A 447 34.12 -11.88 7.00
CA MET A 447 34.72 -11.35 5.77
C MET A 447 34.92 -9.83 5.79
N GLY A 448 34.13 -9.12 6.61
CA GLY A 448 34.14 -7.66 6.69
C GLY A 448 32.84 -7.13 7.27
N MET A 449 32.60 -5.83 7.13
CA MET A 449 31.35 -5.21 7.54
C MET A 449 30.82 -4.29 6.46
N VAL A 450 29.52 -4.03 6.51
CA VAL A 450 28.89 -2.97 5.73
C VAL A 450 28.32 -1.95 6.70
N SER A 451 28.60 -0.66 6.46
CA SER A 451 28.01 0.44 7.21
C SER A 451 27.03 1.26 6.38
N SER A 452 26.08 1.92 7.05
CA SER A 452 25.15 2.83 6.37
C SER A 452 25.87 3.99 5.68
N ASN A 453 27.04 4.41 6.17
CA ASN A 453 27.84 5.46 5.56
C ASN A 453 28.46 5.01 4.24
N GLU A 454 29.04 3.81 4.17
CA GLU A 454 29.59 3.25 2.90
C GLU A 454 28.49 3.16 1.82
N ILE A 455 27.28 2.78 2.22
CA ILE A 455 26.16 2.70 1.27
C ILE A 455 25.70 4.11 0.83
N LEU A 456 25.70 5.10 1.74
CA LEU A 456 25.39 6.49 1.40
C LEU A 456 26.45 7.10 0.46
N GLU A 457 27.73 6.85 0.71
CA GLU A 457 28.84 7.25 -0.15
C GLU A 457 28.71 6.65 -1.55
N LEU A 458 28.38 5.36 -1.64
CA LEU A 458 28.12 4.71 -2.93
C LEU A 458 26.97 5.38 -3.68
N VAL A 459 25.86 5.69 -3.01
CA VAL A 459 24.72 6.34 -3.64
C VAL A 459 25.07 7.74 -4.15
N ALA A 460 25.83 8.52 -3.37
CA ALA A 460 26.29 9.85 -3.78
C ALA A 460 27.18 9.77 -5.03
N LEU A 461 28.13 8.82 -5.04
CA LEU A 461 29.05 8.61 -6.15
C LEU A 461 28.32 8.16 -7.44
N MET A 462 27.29 7.32 -7.31
CA MET A 462 26.47 6.91 -8.45
C MET A 462 25.64 8.06 -9.03
N ASP A 463 25.25 9.05 -8.21
CA ASP A 463 24.50 10.21 -8.67
C ASP A 463 25.41 11.20 -9.43
N GLU A 464 26.62 11.45 -8.92
CA GLU A 464 27.64 12.26 -9.61
C GLU A 464 27.98 11.67 -10.99
N ILE A 465 28.21 10.36 -11.08
CA ILE A 465 28.50 9.68 -12.36
C ILE A 465 27.34 9.83 -13.36
N ARG A 466 26.09 9.79 -12.88
CA ARG A 466 24.91 9.99 -13.75
C ARG A 466 24.78 11.42 -14.23
N GLU A 467 25.13 12.38 -13.38
CA GLU A 467 25.10 13.80 -13.72
C GLU A 467 26.17 14.14 -14.76
N GLU A 468 27.40 13.61 -14.59
CA GLU A 468 28.46 13.71 -15.59
C GLU A 468 28.08 13.03 -16.92
N ALA A 469 27.50 11.83 -16.88
CA ALA A 469 27.05 11.12 -18.07
C ALA A 469 25.95 11.89 -18.85
N ARG A 470 25.04 12.57 -18.14
CA ARG A 470 24.05 13.46 -18.78
C ARG A 470 24.70 14.68 -19.41
N GLN A 471 25.68 15.29 -18.75
CA GLN A 471 26.39 16.45 -19.30
C GLN A 471 27.18 16.08 -20.55
N LEU A 472 27.78 14.88 -20.60
CA LEU A 472 28.46 14.36 -21.77
C LEU A 472 27.50 13.99 -22.91
N SER A 473 26.29 13.50 -22.62
CA SER A 473 25.30 13.18 -23.66
C SER A 473 24.63 14.41 -24.29
N VAL A 474 24.74 15.59 -23.69
CA VAL A 474 24.17 16.85 -24.21
C VAL A 474 25.20 17.63 -25.07
N GLY A 475 26.46 17.19 -25.11
CA GLY A 475 27.53 17.84 -25.87
C GLY A 475 27.73 17.35 -27.31
N ASP A 476 26.95 16.35 -27.76
CA ASP A 476 27.13 15.66 -29.06
C ASP A 476 25.94 15.83 -30.04
N ASP A 477 25.01 16.75 -29.76
CA ASP A 477 23.90 17.15 -30.68
C ASP A 477 24.12 18.53 -31.30
#